data_AF-A0A9D7ZXT0-F1
#
_entry.id   AF-A0A9D7ZXT0-F1
#
_cell.length_a   1.000
_cell.length_b   1.000
_cell.length_c   1.000
_cell.angle_alpha   90.00
_cell.angle_beta   90.00
_cell.angle_gamma   90.00
#
_symmetry.space_group_name_H-M   'P 1'
#
loop_
_entity.id
_entity.type
_entity.pdbx_description
1 polymer ?
#
loop_
_entity_poly.entity_id
_entity_poly.type
_entity_poly.pdbx_seq_one_letter_code
_entity_poly.pdbx_strand_id
1 'polypeptide(L)'
;MLKIDIKDLDIVNQLITNPDNKQVGELCALIEKFGGAKAINKKAIQARNPETLMRKLKKMNSPYVADLEWLMEQRDKKAFISMKDYCRNILGEDANIPSIDSSNAVTLEVSAMQFFPWLIAQARQAIEKKQLMPGRIIRVRNMAEQVEDNGDIMATALAMQIIGATYVESLDTRGTDGSNVHLGGPDTITGYFAGIGQPNDHAIKWAEEYLHYYTNYGIKQVLNINPGTILLGYMMHRLGVDIEFKISVFVGNDNPYFIMWTLMTARLFSRKDGTTSLVGFNLSNSVNNETIRQANTIRKQLGLEKQVRFEHHITETYQAIVNQPYNRRDELIDIAKEVPNISAKHEGGEPEIEEKREHPSNILEYFLTKKEILENGLMEALQINYLDKQHSCDLTARALIKSGIAVIAAKNLH
;
A
#
# COMPACT_ATOMS: atom_id res chain seq x y z
N MET A 1 -33.98 -1.47 19.53
CA MET A 1 -32.52 -1.26 19.35
C MET A 1 -32.01 -2.32 18.39
N LEU A 2 -31.18 -1.96 17.40
CA LEU A 2 -30.67 -2.90 16.39
C LEU A 2 -29.53 -3.75 16.99
N LYS A 3 -29.84 -4.98 17.42
CA LYS A 3 -28.87 -5.98 17.92
C LYS A 3 -29.00 -7.24 17.06
N ILE A 4 -27.87 -7.79 16.62
CA ILE A 4 -27.82 -9.10 15.97
C ILE A 4 -27.87 -10.16 17.08
N ASP A 5 -28.80 -11.10 17.00
CA ASP A 5 -28.91 -12.17 17.99
C ASP A 5 -27.74 -13.15 17.85
N ILE A 6 -27.29 -13.74 18.97
CA ILE A 6 -26.18 -14.70 18.98
C ILE A 6 -26.48 -15.90 18.08
N LYS A 7 -27.72 -16.39 18.09
CA LYS A 7 -28.18 -17.49 17.22
C LYS A 7 -27.96 -17.21 15.73
N ASP A 8 -28.03 -15.94 15.30
CA ASP A 8 -27.84 -15.58 13.90
C ASP A 8 -26.34 -15.54 13.53
N LEU A 9 -25.48 -15.17 14.49
CA LEU A 9 -24.02 -15.31 14.35
C LEU A 9 -23.59 -16.79 14.38
N ASP A 10 -24.27 -17.63 15.15
CA ASP A 10 -24.00 -19.06 15.20
C ASP A 10 -24.27 -19.73 13.84
N ILE A 11 -25.29 -19.28 13.10
CA ILE A 11 -25.53 -19.76 11.72
C ILE A 11 -24.35 -19.43 10.80
N VAL A 12 -23.78 -18.23 10.91
CA VAL A 12 -22.58 -17.85 10.14
C VAL A 12 -21.39 -18.73 10.51
N ASN A 13 -21.18 -18.99 11.80
CA ASN A 13 -20.13 -19.90 12.25
C ASN A 13 -20.36 -21.31 11.72
N GLN A 14 -21.58 -21.85 11.82
CA GLN A 14 -21.94 -23.16 11.29
C GLN A 14 -21.68 -23.25 9.79
N LEU A 15 -22.00 -22.21 9.01
CA LEU A 15 -21.70 -22.17 7.58
C LEU A 15 -20.19 -22.26 7.31
N ILE A 16 -19.38 -21.46 8.01
CA ILE A 16 -17.92 -21.38 7.79
C ILE A 16 -17.21 -22.63 8.30
N THR A 17 -17.70 -23.28 9.34
CA THR A 17 -17.10 -24.50 9.91
C THR A 17 -17.70 -25.79 9.37
N ASN A 18 -18.73 -25.73 8.52
CA ASN A 18 -19.32 -26.90 7.89
C ASN A 18 -18.27 -27.61 7.02
N PRO A 19 -17.95 -28.90 7.27
CA PRO A 19 -16.98 -29.65 6.47
C PRO A 19 -17.37 -29.78 4.99
N ASP A 20 -18.66 -29.66 4.66
CA ASP A 20 -19.17 -29.72 3.29
C ASP A 20 -19.17 -28.35 2.59
N ASN A 21 -18.74 -27.27 3.27
CA ASN A 21 -18.59 -25.96 2.67
C ASN A 21 -17.40 -25.96 1.69
N LYS A 22 -17.71 -26.05 0.40
CA LYS A 22 -16.71 -26.08 -0.66
C LYS A 22 -15.79 -24.87 -0.66
N GLN A 23 -16.32 -23.66 -0.44
CA GLN A 23 -15.55 -22.42 -0.48
C GLN A 23 -14.49 -22.37 0.62
N VAL A 24 -14.84 -22.76 1.86
CA VAL A 24 -13.88 -22.82 2.97
C VAL A 24 -12.94 -24.02 2.82
N GLY A 25 -13.47 -25.17 2.37
CA GLY A 25 -12.69 -26.38 2.13
C GLY A 25 -11.57 -26.17 1.11
N GLU A 26 -11.85 -25.48 0.00
CA GLU A 26 -10.86 -25.13 -1.02
C GLU A 26 -9.73 -24.25 -0.47
N LEU A 27 -10.05 -23.22 0.33
CA LEU A 27 -9.05 -22.37 0.97
C LEU A 27 -8.18 -23.16 1.95
N CYS A 28 -8.79 -24.01 2.79
CA CYS A 28 -8.07 -24.86 3.73
C CYS A 28 -7.15 -25.85 3.00
N ALA A 29 -7.64 -26.52 1.95
CA ALA A 29 -6.85 -27.42 1.14
C ALA A 29 -5.65 -26.71 0.49
N LEU A 30 -5.84 -25.47 0.03
CA LEU A 30 -4.76 -24.64 -0.49
C LEU A 30 -3.71 -24.33 0.59
N ILE A 31 -4.11 -23.93 1.80
CA ILE A 31 -3.17 -23.69 2.90
C ILE A 31 -2.37 -24.96 3.24
N GLU A 32 -3.03 -26.13 3.26
CA GLU A 32 -2.37 -27.42 3.50
C GLU A 32 -1.42 -27.82 2.36
N LYS A 33 -1.75 -27.51 1.09
CA LYS A 33 -0.85 -27.69 -0.07
C LYS A 33 0.49 -26.96 0.12
N PHE A 34 0.50 -25.82 0.83
CA PHE A 34 1.72 -25.08 1.16
C PHE A 34 2.42 -25.55 2.46
N GLY A 35 1.83 -26.52 3.17
CA GLY A 35 2.34 -27.14 4.39
C GLY A 35 1.71 -26.61 5.70
N GLY A 36 0.58 -25.91 5.60
CA GLY A 36 -0.11 -25.31 6.74
C GLY A 36 0.47 -23.95 7.16
N ALA A 37 -0.32 -23.19 7.92
CA ALA A 37 -0.01 -21.80 8.29
C ALA A 37 1.38 -21.60 8.94
N LYS A 38 1.78 -22.49 9.84
CA LYS A 38 3.10 -22.42 10.51
C LYS A 38 4.26 -22.57 9.53
N ALA A 39 4.15 -23.49 8.57
CA ALA A 39 5.19 -23.70 7.58
C ALA A 39 5.26 -22.53 6.59
N ILE A 40 4.10 -22.01 6.18
CA ILE A 40 3.97 -20.82 5.33
C ILE A 40 4.72 -19.63 5.97
N ASN A 41 4.40 -19.29 7.23
CA ASN A 41 5.03 -18.14 7.89
C ASN A 41 6.54 -18.35 8.10
N LYS A 42 6.96 -19.58 8.43
CA LYS A 42 8.40 -19.89 8.56
C LYS A 42 9.16 -19.70 7.25
N LYS A 43 8.60 -20.17 6.12
CA LYS A 43 9.20 -19.98 4.78
C LYS A 43 9.28 -18.49 4.44
N ALA A 44 8.22 -17.74 4.70
CA ALA A 44 8.19 -16.30 4.44
C ALA A 44 9.24 -15.51 5.23
N ILE A 45 9.41 -15.82 6.53
CA ILE A 45 10.45 -15.19 7.37
C ILE A 45 11.85 -15.45 6.80
N GLN A 46 12.12 -16.69 6.37
CA GLN A 46 13.41 -17.05 5.77
C GLN A 46 13.61 -16.36 4.42
N ALA A 47 12.58 -16.29 3.58
CA ALA A 47 12.63 -15.63 2.29
C ALA A 47 12.89 -14.12 2.41
N ARG A 48 12.34 -13.47 3.44
CA ARG A 48 12.50 -12.03 3.68
C ARG A 48 13.83 -11.64 4.33
N ASN A 49 14.59 -12.60 4.84
CA ASN A 49 15.84 -12.33 5.57
C ASN A 49 16.84 -11.53 4.68
N PRO A 50 17.37 -10.38 5.16
CA PRO A 50 18.24 -9.51 4.36
C PRO A 50 19.47 -10.20 3.75
N GLU A 51 20.15 -11.06 4.51
CA GLU A 51 21.32 -11.81 4.03
C GLU A 51 20.93 -12.79 2.93
N THR A 52 19.77 -13.43 3.08
CA THR A 52 19.23 -14.34 2.07
C THR A 52 18.88 -13.61 0.78
N LEU A 53 18.21 -12.46 0.86
CA LEU A 53 17.90 -11.62 -0.30
C LEU A 53 19.17 -11.15 -1.01
N MET A 54 20.12 -10.57 -0.27
CA MET A 54 21.39 -10.10 -0.83
C MET A 54 22.20 -11.23 -1.47
N ARG A 55 22.28 -12.41 -0.83
CA ARG A 55 22.96 -13.58 -1.38
C ARG A 55 22.32 -14.06 -2.68
N LYS A 56 20.98 -14.11 -2.76
CA LYS A 56 20.27 -14.50 -3.99
C LYS A 56 20.56 -13.51 -5.13
N LEU A 57 20.49 -12.21 -4.85
CA LEU A 57 20.82 -11.14 -5.80
C LEU A 57 22.26 -11.24 -6.32
N LYS A 58 23.24 -11.46 -5.43
CA LYS A 58 24.65 -11.68 -5.81
C LYS A 58 24.82 -12.93 -6.66
N LYS A 59 24.17 -14.05 -6.28
CA LYS A 59 24.26 -15.32 -7.03
C LYS A 59 23.73 -15.20 -8.46
N MET A 60 22.68 -14.39 -8.67
CA MET A 60 22.12 -14.16 -10.00
C MET A 60 22.81 -13.01 -10.77
N ASN A 61 23.91 -12.45 -10.25
CA ASN A 61 24.61 -11.31 -10.83
C ASN A 61 23.67 -10.11 -11.10
N SER A 62 22.72 -9.87 -10.19
CA SER A 62 21.80 -8.74 -10.33
C SER A 62 22.57 -7.41 -10.35
N PRO A 63 22.30 -6.51 -11.32
CA PRO A 63 22.93 -5.19 -11.36
C PRO A 63 22.53 -4.33 -10.14
N TYR A 64 21.41 -4.66 -9.49
CA TYR A 64 20.88 -3.92 -8.35
C TYR A 64 21.69 -4.09 -7.06
N VAL A 65 22.63 -5.04 -7.02
CA VAL A 65 23.53 -5.20 -5.86
C VAL A 65 24.32 -3.92 -5.58
N ALA A 66 24.85 -3.28 -6.63
CA ALA A 66 25.64 -2.06 -6.49
C ALA A 66 24.81 -0.90 -5.92
N ASP A 67 23.55 -0.76 -6.39
CA ASP A 67 22.64 0.27 -5.89
C ASP A 67 22.19 0.03 -4.44
N LEU A 68 22.00 -1.23 -4.04
CA LEU A 68 21.71 -1.59 -2.65
C LEU A 68 22.88 -1.30 -1.72
N GLU A 69 24.10 -1.65 -2.15
CA GLU A 69 25.33 -1.35 -1.41
C GLU A 69 25.52 0.18 -1.29
N TRP A 70 25.27 0.93 -2.37
CA TRP A 70 25.26 2.40 -2.33
C TRP A 70 24.22 2.95 -1.35
N LEU A 71 22.99 2.41 -1.36
CA LEU A 71 21.92 2.88 -0.46
C LEU A 71 22.26 2.60 1.02
N MET A 72 22.85 1.44 1.32
CA MET A 72 23.36 1.12 2.65
C MET A 72 24.46 2.09 3.07
N GLU A 73 25.40 2.38 2.18
CA GLU A 73 26.48 3.34 2.43
C GLU A 73 25.94 4.75 2.71
N GLN A 74 24.96 5.23 1.93
CA GLN A 74 24.36 6.56 2.16
C GLN A 74 23.63 6.64 3.50
N ARG A 75 22.90 5.58 3.87
CA ARG A 75 22.26 5.48 5.19
C ARG A 75 23.31 5.54 6.30
N ASP A 76 24.35 4.71 6.21
CA ASP A 76 25.34 4.55 7.29
C ASP A 76 26.20 5.80 7.47
N LYS A 77 26.45 6.55 6.38
CA LYS A 77 27.09 7.88 6.42
C LYS A 77 26.16 9.02 6.82
N LYS A 78 24.87 8.74 7.08
CA LYS A 78 23.83 9.74 7.39
C LYS A 78 23.74 10.85 6.32
N ALA A 79 23.78 10.45 5.05
CA ALA A 79 23.73 11.38 3.91
C ALA A 79 22.34 12.02 3.73
N PHE A 80 21.29 11.35 4.21
CA PHE A 80 19.93 11.89 4.22
C PHE A 80 19.78 12.95 5.32
N ILE A 81 18.95 13.96 5.08
CA ILE A 81 18.67 14.99 6.08
C ILE A 81 18.05 14.37 7.33
N SER A 82 18.55 14.73 8.51
CA SER A 82 17.93 14.29 9.76
C SER A 82 16.55 14.94 9.95
N MET A 83 15.61 14.27 10.62
CA MET A 83 14.31 14.85 10.94
C MET A 83 14.45 16.18 11.69
N LYS A 84 15.45 16.27 12.57
CA LYS A 84 15.75 17.50 13.32
C LYS A 84 16.13 18.66 12.40
N ASP A 85 17.05 18.44 11.46
CA ASP A 85 17.49 19.47 10.53
C ASP A 85 16.42 19.80 9.49
N TYR A 86 15.61 18.81 9.11
CA TYR A 86 14.45 19.02 8.26
C TYR A 86 13.43 19.96 8.92
N CYS A 87 13.09 19.74 10.20
CA CYS A 87 12.23 20.65 10.96
C CYS A 87 12.82 22.05 11.10
N ARG A 88 14.12 22.19 11.35
CA ARG A 88 14.80 23.51 11.41
C ARG A 88 14.73 24.27 10.09
N ASN A 89 14.95 23.59 8.97
CA ASN A 89 14.82 24.19 7.65
C ASN A 89 13.41 24.74 7.36
N ILE A 90 12.39 24.24 8.06
CA ILE A 90 10.99 24.63 7.88
C ILE A 90 10.56 25.71 8.87
N LEU A 91 10.93 25.55 10.14
CA LEU A 91 10.43 26.36 11.26
C LEU A 91 11.43 27.45 11.71
N GLY A 92 12.68 27.39 11.25
CA GLY A 92 13.79 28.24 11.72
C GLY A 92 14.66 27.56 12.80
N GLU A 93 15.85 28.10 13.03
CA GLU A 93 16.83 27.55 14.00
C GLU A 93 16.33 27.59 15.46
N ASP A 94 15.56 28.64 15.80
CA ASP A 94 15.00 28.84 17.15
C ASP A 94 13.70 28.06 17.39
N ALA A 95 13.27 27.22 16.44
CA ALA A 95 12.03 26.48 16.53
C ALA A 95 12.06 25.45 17.68
N ASN A 96 11.01 25.47 18.50
CA ASN A 96 10.82 24.49 19.56
C ASN A 96 10.34 23.14 19.00
N ILE A 97 11.24 22.37 18.37
CA ILE A 97 10.93 21.04 17.79
C ILE A 97 10.15 20.11 18.75
N PRO A 98 10.44 20.08 20.08
CA PRO A 98 9.62 19.34 21.05
C PRO A 98 8.13 19.69 21.09
N SER A 99 7.69 20.82 20.54
CA SER A 99 6.27 21.20 20.48
C SER A 99 5.51 20.59 19.30
N ILE A 100 6.18 19.84 18.41
CA ILE A 100 5.51 19.12 17.32
C ILE A 100 4.79 17.89 17.92
N ASP A 101 3.47 17.82 17.72
CA ASP A 101 2.67 16.73 18.24
C ASP A 101 2.92 15.44 17.46
N SER A 102 3.37 14.40 18.17
CA SER A 102 3.63 13.07 17.63
C SER A 102 2.48 12.08 17.85
N SER A 103 1.43 12.47 18.58
CA SER A 103 0.29 11.61 18.90
C SER A 103 -0.44 11.11 17.64
N ASN A 104 -0.58 12.00 16.65
CA ASN A 104 -1.23 11.73 15.37
C ASN A 104 -0.25 11.85 14.19
N ALA A 105 1.01 11.47 14.38
CA ALA A 105 2.03 11.58 13.34
C ALA A 105 1.55 10.93 12.02
N VAL A 106 1.60 11.70 10.93
CA VAL A 106 1.07 11.27 9.62
C VAL A 106 2.11 10.48 8.86
N THR A 107 1.76 9.30 8.35
CA THR A 107 2.66 8.51 7.53
C THR A 107 2.82 9.15 6.15
N LEU A 108 4.07 9.39 5.72
CA LEU A 108 4.35 9.85 4.36
C LEU A 108 4.30 8.66 3.40
N GLU A 109 3.48 8.76 2.36
CA GLU A 109 3.27 7.68 1.40
C GLU A 109 3.34 8.15 -0.05
N VAL A 110 4.08 7.40 -0.87
CA VAL A 110 4.14 7.57 -2.32
C VAL A 110 3.69 6.27 -2.99
N SER A 111 2.89 6.40 -4.03
CA SER A 111 2.32 5.26 -4.75
C SER A 111 2.87 5.11 -6.17
N ALA A 112 2.65 3.91 -6.71
CA ALA A 112 3.11 3.44 -8.02
C ALA A 112 4.61 3.63 -8.27
N MET A 113 5.42 3.21 -7.29
CA MET A 113 6.77 2.77 -7.64
C MET A 113 6.64 1.49 -8.49
N GLN A 114 7.26 1.43 -9.66
CA GLN A 114 7.16 0.24 -10.53
C GLN A 114 8.51 -0.50 -10.62
N PHE A 115 9.60 0.24 -10.73
CA PHE A 115 10.93 -0.30 -10.95
C PHE A 115 11.88 0.07 -9.80
N PHE A 116 12.67 -0.89 -9.33
CA PHE A 116 13.67 -0.63 -8.29
C PHE A 116 14.60 0.56 -8.60
N PRO A 117 15.09 0.77 -9.84
CA PRO A 117 15.89 1.96 -10.18
C PRO A 117 15.21 3.30 -9.88
N TRP A 118 13.88 3.38 -9.93
CA TRP A 118 13.16 4.61 -9.61
C TRP A 118 13.25 4.94 -8.12
N LEU A 119 13.23 3.94 -7.25
CA LEU A 119 13.47 4.13 -5.81
C LEU A 119 14.86 4.72 -5.56
N ILE A 120 15.87 4.27 -6.31
CA ILE A 120 17.24 4.79 -6.21
C ILE A 120 17.30 6.24 -6.72
N ALA A 121 16.62 6.56 -7.82
CA ALA A 121 16.49 7.95 -8.28
C ALA A 121 15.80 8.84 -7.24
N GLN A 122 14.73 8.36 -6.59
CA GLN A 122 14.06 9.06 -5.49
C GLN A 122 15.01 9.29 -4.31
N ALA A 123 15.80 8.27 -3.91
CA ALA A 123 16.78 8.39 -2.84
C ALA A 123 17.87 9.43 -3.17
N ARG A 124 18.37 9.45 -4.40
CA ARG A 124 19.34 10.46 -4.87
C ARG A 124 18.73 11.87 -4.83
N GLN A 125 17.51 12.03 -5.33
CA GLN A 125 16.77 13.30 -5.26
C GLN A 125 16.57 13.74 -3.80
N ALA A 126 16.22 12.83 -2.89
CA ALA A 126 15.97 13.15 -1.49
C ALA A 126 17.24 13.65 -0.79
N ILE A 127 18.40 13.06 -1.09
CA ILE A 127 19.70 13.55 -0.61
C ILE A 127 20.00 14.95 -1.19
N GLU A 128 19.91 15.09 -2.52
CA GLU A 128 20.24 16.34 -3.22
C GLU A 128 19.37 17.51 -2.76
N LYS A 129 18.05 17.30 -2.70
CA LYS A 129 17.06 18.33 -2.36
C LYS A 129 16.76 18.41 -0.86
N LYS A 130 17.45 17.61 -0.03
CA LYS A 130 17.23 17.52 1.42
C LYS A 130 15.76 17.25 1.77
N GLN A 131 15.16 16.27 1.12
CA GLN A 131 13.78 15.84 1.31
C GLN A 131 13.71 14.59 2.19
N LEU A 132 12.54 14.35 2.79
CA LEU A 132 12.25 13.10 3.48
C LEU A 132 11.85 12.00 2.48
N MET A 133 12.43 10.82 2.62
CA MET A 133 11.95 9.60 1.96
C MET A 133 10.66 9.10 2.66
N PRO A 134 9.64 8.64 1.92
CA PRO A 134 8.38 8.22 2.50
C PRO A 134 8.53 6.98 3.40
N GLY A 135 7.75 6.91 4.48
CA GLY A 135 7.71 5.76 5.37
C GLY A 135 6.89 4.59 4.82
N ARG A 136 6.14 4.83 3.75
CA ARG A 136 5.30 3.83 3.08
C ARG A 136 5.35 3.98 1.56
N ILE A 137 5.50 2.87 0.86
CA ILE A 137 5.57 2.85 -0.61
C ILE A 137 4.57 1.83 -1.16
N ILE A 138 3.74 2.25 -2.10
CA ILE A 138 2.86 1.32 -2.82
C ILE A 138 3.48 0.99 -4.17
N ARG A 139 3.55 -0.30 -4.47
CA ARG A 139 4.15 -0.81 -5.68
C ARG A 139 3.08 -1.41 -6.59
N VAL A 140 3.00 -0.87 -7.81
CA VAL A 140 1.94 -1.22 -8.78
C VAL A 140 2.57 -1.65 -10.10
N ARG A 141 2.96 -2.91 -10.16
CA ARG A 141 3.56 -3.56 -11.33
C ARG A 141 3.37 -5.07 -11.21
N ASN A 142 3.23 -5.75 -12.35
CA ASN A 142 3.06 -7.20 -12.35
C ASN A 142 4.22 -7.91 -11.64
N MET A 143 3.91 -8.67 -10.59
CA MET A 143 4.92 -9.34 -9.78
C MET A 143 5.68 -10.40 -10.57
N ALA A 144 5.05 -11.06 -11.55
CA ALA A 144 5.77 -11.97 -12.44
C ALA A 144 6.87 -11.24 -13.22
N GLU A 145 6.60 -10.04 -13.74
CA GLU A 145 7.64 -9.22 -14.40
C GLU A 145 8.74 -8.80 -13.44
N GLN A 146 8.40 -8.51 -12.17
CA GLN A 146 9.40 -8.13 -11.16
C GLN A 146 10.35 -9.28 -10.80
N VAL A 147 9.88 -10.53 -10.85
CA VAL A 147 10.70 -11.73 -10.61
C VAL A 147 11.75 -11.88 -11.73
N GLU A 148 11.31 -11.76 -12.98
CA GLU A 148 12.17 -11.95 -14.15
C GLU A 148 13.08 -10.75 -14.43
N ASP A 149 12.78 -9.58 -13.88
CA ASP A 149 13.55 -8.36 -14.08
C ASP A 149 14.76 -8.28 -13.14
N ASN A 150 15.74 -9.16 -13.35
CA ASN A 150 17.03 -9.14 -12.66
C ASN A 150 16.94 -9.15 -11.12
N GLY A 151 15.88 -9.75 -10.57
CA GLY A 151 15.65 -9.81 -9.13
C GLY A 151 15.09 -8.52 -8.52
N ASP A 152 14.44 -7.66 -9.32
CA ASP A 152 13.82 -6.41 -8.86
C ASP A 152 12.96 -6.60 -7.60
N ILE A 153 12.10 -7.62 -7.58
CA ILE A 153 11.25 -7.95 -6.41
C ILE A 153 12.07 -8.12 -5.11
N MET A 154 13.24 -8.78 -5.18
CA MET A 154 14.11 -9.00 -4.03
C MET A 154 14.89 -7.73 -3.67
N ALA A 155 15.33 -6.97 -4.68
CA ALA A 155 16.06 -5.72 -4.47
C ALA A 155 15.17 -4.69 -3.77
N THR A 156 13.93 -4.54 -4.22
CA THR A 156 12.92 -3.71 -3.57
C THR A 156 12.65 -4.18 -2.13
N ALA A 157 12.39 -5.47 -1.92
CA ALA A 157 12.12 -6.02 -0.59
C ALA A 157 13.27 -5.77 0.41
N LEU A 158 14.52 -5.82 -0.07
CA LEU A 158 15.70 -5.51 0.73
C LEU A 158 15.85 -4.00 0.96
N ALA A 159 15.64 -3.17 -0.06
CA ALA A 159 15.70 -1.72 0.06
C ALA A 159 14.71 -1.17 1.09
N MET A 160 13.49 -1.70 1.12
CA MET A 160 12.49 -1.30 2.13
C MET A 160 12.96 -1.59 3.56
N GLN A 161 13.68 -2.71 3.77
CA GLN A 161 14.30 -3.02 5.06
C GLN A 161 15.50 -2.12 5.37
N ILE A 162 16.31 -1.77 4.36
CA ILE A 162 17.45 -0.85 4.50
C ILE A 162 16.96 0.52 4.99
N ILE A 163 15.95 1.09 4.35
CA ILE A 163 15.42 2.43 4.65
C ILE A 163 14.43 2.43 5.83
N GLY A 164 13.92 1.27 6.21
CA GLY A 164 12.97 1.13 7.32
C GLY A 164 11.53 1.55 6.97
N ALA A 165 11.15 1.43 5.69
CA ALA A 165 9.81 1.72 5.20
C ALA A 165 8.95 0.46 5.10
N THR A 166 7.63 0.65 5.11
CA THR A 166 6.67 -0.39 4.74
C THR A 166 6.35 -0.32 3.26
N TYR A 167 5.93 -1.44 2.67
CA TYR A 167 5.52 -1.46 1.28
C TYR A 167 4.41 -2.46 1.03
N VAL A 168 3.66 -2.22 -0.04
CA VAL A 168 2.58 -3.07 -0.54
C VAL A 168 2.86 -3.42 -1.99
N GLU A 169 2.73 -4.70 -2.33
CA GLU A 169 2.83 -5.19 -3.70
C GLU A 169 1.45 -5.39 -4.34
N SER A 170 1.38 -5.47 -5.66
CA SER A 170 0.12 -5.70 -6.39
C SER A 170 0.19 -7.03 -7.12
N LEU A 171 -0.61 -8.01 -6.69
CA LEU A 171 -0.72 -9.32 -7.35
C LEU A 171 -1.21 -9.18 -8.79
N ASP A 172 -0.87 -10.16 -9.62
CA ASP A 172 -1.22 -10.19 -11.04
C ASP A 172 -2.68 -10.61 -11.23
N THR A 173 -3.20 -11.50 -10.37
CA THR A 173 -4.61 -11.92 -10.34
C THR A 173 -5.56 -10.82 -9.83
N ARG A 174 -5.53 -9.65 -10.45
CA ARG A 174 -6.31 -8.45 -10.07
C ARG A 174 -7.54 -8.23 -10.95
N GLY A 175 -7.94 -9.22 -11.76
CA GLY A 175 -9.16 -9.16 -12.58
C GLY A 175 -8.99 -8.40 -13.91
N THR A 176 -8.02 -7.49 -14.02
CA THR A 176 -7.63 -6.80 -15.26
C THR A 176 -6.51 -7.50 -16.04
N ASP A 177 -6.10 -8.68 -15.59
CA ASP A 177 -5.08 -9.55 -16.21
C ASP A 177 -5.59 -10.38 -17.39
N GLY A 178 -6.74 -9.99 -17.96
CA GLY A 178 -7.44 -10.75 -19.02
C GLY A 178 -8.29 -11.91 -18.50
N SER A 179 -8.29 -12.14 -17.18
CA SER A 179 -9.12 -13.15 -16.52
C SER A 179 -10.63 -12.88 -16.63
N ASN A 180 -10.99 -11.61 -16.62
CA ASN A 180 -12.35 -11.18 -16.88
C ASN A 180 -12.53 -10.97 -18.39
N VAL A 181 -13.03 -12.01 -19.07
CA VAL A 181 -13.26 -12.03 -20.53
C VAL A 181 -14.26 -10.97 -21.01
N HIS A 182 -14.97 -10.33 -20.09
CA HIS A 182 -15.91 -9.24 -20.39
C HIS A 182 -15.27 -7.85 -20.25
N LEU A 183 -14.06 -7.75 -19.68
CA LEU A 183 -13.31 -6.50 -19.66
C LEU A 183 -12.60 -6.31 -21.01
N GLY A 184 -12.98 -5.26 -21.73
CA GLY A 184 -12.39 -4.82 -23.01
C GLY A 184 -11.79 -3.41 -22.95
N GLY A 185 -11.66 -2.81 -21.75
CA GLY A 185 -11.14 -1.47 -21.53
C GLY A 185 -11.97 -0.65 -20.54
N PRO A 186 -11.64 0.64 -20.34
CA PRO A 186 -12.39 1.53 -19.43
C PRO A 186 -13.90 1.56 -19.68
N ASP A 187 -14.35 1.47 -20.94
CA ASP A 187 -15.78 1.46 -21.31
C ASP A 187 -16.54 0.24 -20.77
N THR A 188 -15.82 -0.85 -20.47
CA THR A 188 -16.40 -2.09 -19.92
C THR A 188 -16.35 -2.16 -18.39
N ILE A 189 -15.73 -1.18 -17.73
CA ILE A 189 -15.66 -1.12 -16.26
C ILE A 189 -17.00 -0.75 -15.61
N THR A 190 -17.96 -0.22 -16.40
CA THR A 190 -19.30 0.16 -15.91
C THR A 190 -20.08 -1.03 -15.32
N GLY A 191 -19.68 -2.27 -15.59
CA GLY A 191 -20.23 -3.45 -14.94
C GLY A 191 -19.77 -3.67 -13.49
N TYR A 192 -18.83 -2.88 -12.97
CA TYR A 192 -18.02 -3.24 -11.79
C TYR A 192 -17.84 -2.10 -10.77
N PHE A 193 -18.88 -1.31 -10.52
CA PHE A 193 -18.86 -0.13 -9.63
C PHE A 193 -18.60 -0.40 -8.13
N ALA A 194 -18.40 -1.65 -7.71
CA ALA A 194 -18.09 -2.04 -6.31
C ALA A 194 -16.73 -2.75 -6.16
N GLY A 195 -15.85 -2.61 -7.15
CA GLY A 195 -14.53 -3.25 -7.21
C GLY A 195 -14.34 -4.07 -8.50
N ILE A 196 -13.10 -4.41 -8.82
CA ILE A 196 -12.79 -5.11 -10.07
C ILE A 196 -13.33 -6.55 -10.03
N GLY A 197 -14.00 -6.96 -11.11
CA GLY A 197 -14.54 -8.30 -11.26
C GLY A 197 -13.44 -9.35 -11.35
N GLN A 198 -13.40 -10.26 -10.38
CA GLN A 198 -12.57 -11.46 -10.35
C GLN A 198 -13.48 -12.69 -10.41
N PRO A 199 -13.73 -13.26 -11.60
CA PRO A 199 -14.76 -14.26 -11.79
C PRO A 199 -14.35 -15.67 -11.31
N ASN A 200 -15.35 -16.48 -10.97
CA ASN A 200 -15.22 -17.92 -10.73
C ASN A 200 -14.16 -18.28 -9.69
N ASP A 201 -13.10 -18.97 -10.10
CA ASP A 201 -12.02 -19.50 -9.27
C ASP A 201 -10.92 -18.45 -8.95
N HIS A 202 -11.08 -17.20 -9.39
CA HIS A 202 -10.07 -16.16 -9.20
C HIS A 202 -9.72 -15.88 -7.76
N ALA A 203 -10.69 -15.98 -6.84
CA ALA A 203 -10.41 -15.74 -5.45
C ALA A 203 -9.39 -16.76 -4.89
N ILE A 204 -9.51 -18.04 -5.27
CA ILE A 204 -8.55 -19.08 -4.89
C ILE A 204 -7.22 -18.91 -5.64
N LYS A 205 -7.23 -18.52 -6.92
CA LYS A 205 -5.99 -18.18 -7.66
C LYS A 205 -5.22 -17.03 -7.01
N TRP A 206 -5.94 -16.00 -6.55
CA TRP A 206 -5.38 -14.87 -5.81
C TRP A 206 -4.73 -15.31 -4.49
N ALA A 207 -5.39 -16.19 -3.74
CA ALA A 207 -4.83 -16.76 -2.53
C ALA A 207 -3.58 -17.61 -2.82
N GLU A 208 -3.60 -18.41 -3.90
CA GLU A 208 -2.47 -19.24 -4.31
C GLU A 208 -1.27 -18.39 -4.75
N GLU A 209 -1.52 -17.36 -5.55
CA GLU A 209 -0.50 -16.40 -5.99
C GLU A 209 0.10 -15.67 -4.79
N TYR A 210 -0.72 -15.19 -3.86
CA TYR A 210 -0.25 -14.60 -2.61
C TYR A 210 0.69 -15.54 -1.85
N LEU A 211 0.25 -16.79 -1.62
CA LEU A 211 1.04 -17.78 -0.89
C LEU A 211 2.36 -18.10 -1.61
N HIS A 212 2.36 -18.12 -2.95
CA HIS A 212 3.57 -18.24 -3.74
C HIS A 212 4.56 -17.10 -3.43
N TYR A 213 4.15 -15.84 -3.56
CA TYR A 213 5.07 -14.72 -3.34
C TYR A 213 5.47 -14.53 -1.87
N TYR A 214 4.52 -14.76 -0.96
CA TYR A 214 4.78 -14.69 0.48
C TYR A 214 5.84 -15.71 0.90
N THR A 215 5.73 -16.97 0.44
CA THR A 215 6.67 -18.03 0.83
C THR A 215 8.02 -17.97 0.12
N ASN A 216 8.09 -17.45 -1.12
CA ASN A 216 9.34 -17.44 -1.91
C ASN A 216 10.15 -16.15 -1.77
N TYR A 217 9.48 -15.02 -1.51
CA TYR A 217 10.09 -13.68 -1.48
C TYR A 217 9.77 -12.89 -0.21
N GLY A 218 8.89 -13.40 0.67
CA GLY A 218 8.57 -12.73 1.94
C GLY A 218 7.62 -11.54 1.78
N ILE A 219 6.89 -11.45 0.67
CA ILE A 219 5.96 -10.34 0.39
C ILE A 219 4.73 -10.45 1.29
N LYS A 220 4.70 -9.62 2.34
CA LYS A 220 3.68 -9.71 3.39
C LYS A 220 2.40 -8.95 3.07
N GLN A 221 2.54 -7.73 2.51
CA GLN A 221 1.42 -6.82 2.25
C GLN A 221 1.10 -6.78 0.77
N VAL A 222 -0.17 -7.03 0.42
CA VAL A 222 -0.65 -6.95 -0.97
C VAL A 222 -1.86 -6.02 -1.12
N LEU A 223 -2.00 -5.42 -2.30
CA LEU A 223 -3.18 -4.64 -2.67
C LEU A 223 -4.37 -5.59 -2.91
N ASN A 224 -5.55 -5.19 -2.44
CA ASN A 224 -6.77 -5.98 -2.55
C ASN A 224 -7.94 -5.09 -3.00
N ILE A 225 -8.75 -5.60 -3.94
CA ILE A 225 -9.66 -4.78 -4.75
C ILE A 225 -11.03 -5.44 -4.99
N ASN A 226 -11.24 -6.64 -4.48
CA ASN A 226 -12.46 -7.41 -4.68
C ASN A 226 -12.98 -7.93 -3.33
N PRO A 227 -14.29 -7.83 -3.05
CA PRO A 227 -14.86 -8.28 -1.78
C PRO A 227 -14.58 -9.75 -1.44
N GLY A 228 -14.54 -10.64 -2.44
CA GLY A 228 -14.24 -12.06 -2.26
C GLY A 228 -12.80 -12.30 -1.80
N THR A 229 -11.82 -11.69 -2.46
CA THR A 229 -10.41 -11.79 -2.04
C THR A 229 -10.13 -11.02 -0.75
N ILE A 230 -10.88 -9.95 -0.45
CA ILE A 230 -10.85 -9.29 0.86
C ILE A 230 -11.28 -10.28 1.96
N LEU A 231 -12.38 -11.01 1.75
CA LEU A 231 -12.83 -12.04 2.68
C LEU A 231 -11.79 -13.17 2.83
N LEU A 232 -11.19 -13.64 1.73
CA LEU A 232 -10.14 -14.67 1.80
C LEU A 232 -8.90 -14.17 2.56
N GLY A 233 -8.50 -12.91 2.37
CA GLY A 233 -7.41 -12.31 3.15
C GLY A 233 -7.71 -12.29 4.65
N TYR A 234 -8.96 -12.05 5.05
CA TYR A 234 -9.40 -12.14 6.44
C TYR A 234 -9.39 -13.59 6.96
N MET A 235 -9.90 -14.54 6.17
CA MET A 235 -9.95 -15.95 6.55
C MET A 235 -8.55 -16.55 6.68
N MET A 236 -7.64 -16.29 5.74
CA MET A 236 -6.24 -16.74 5.82
C MET A 236 -5.55 -16.22 7.07
N HIS A 237 -5.77 -14.94 7.42
CA HIS A 237 -5.27 -14.37 8.67
C HIS A 237 -5.83 -15.09 9.88
N ARG A 238 -7.14 -15.30 9.92
CA ARG A 238 -7.81 -16.03 11.00
C ARG A 238 -7.31 -17.47 11.15
N LEU A 239 -6.98 -18.14 10.04
CA LEU A 239 -6.41 -19.49 9.97
C LEU A 239 -4.91 -19.55 10.32
N GLY A 240 -4.26 -18.39 10.51
CA GLY A 240 -2.90 -18.29 11.04
C GLY A 240 -1.82 -17.93 10.02
N VAL A 241 -2.16 -17.70 8.76
CA VAL A 241 -1.21 -17.12 7.79
C VAL A 241 -1.01 -15.66 8.13
N ASP A 242 0.23 -15.18 8.25
CA ASP A 242 0.53 -13.78 8.62
C ASP A 242 0.41 -12.82 7.42
N ILE A 243 -0.70 -12.94 6.69
CA ILE A 243 -1.07 -12.06 5.59
C ILE A 243 -1.47 -10.68 6.09
N GLU A 244 -1.06 -9.67 5.35
CA GLU A 244 -1.55 -8.31 5.47
C GLU A 244 -2.00 -7.84 4.08
N PHE A 245 -3.02 -7.00 4.02
CA PHE A 245 -3.44 -6.37 2.78
C PHE A 245 -3.92 -4.94 2.97
N LYS A 246 -3.85 -4.16 1.88
CA LYS A 246 -4.47 -2.84 1.76
C LYS A 246 -5.66 -2.91 0.83
N ILE A 247 -6.80 -2.33 1.22
CA ILE A 247 -7.93 -2.13 0.31
C ILE A 247 -7.67 -0.92 -0.58
N SER A 248 -7.83 -1.10 -1.89
CA SER A 248 -7.64 -0.04 -2.90
C SER A 248 -8.80 0.94 -2.98
N VAL A 249 -8.53 2.11 -3.54
CA VAL A 249 -9.53 3.13 -3.86
C VAL A 249 -10.59 2.63 -4.83
N PHE A 250 -10.21 1.69 -5.72
CA PHE A 250 -11.10 1.09 -6.71
C PHE A 250 -12.28 0.31 -6.12
N VAL A 251 -12.26 -0.01 -4.81
CA VAL A 251 -13.40 -0.64 -4.13
C VAL A 251 -14.53 0.36 -3.85
N GLY A 252 -14.23 1.67 -3.78
CA GLY A 252 -15.24 2.71 -3.62
C GLY A 252 -15.85 2.81 -2.21
N ASN A 253 -15.04 2.65 -1.15
CA ASN A 253 -15.51 2.86 0.23
C ASN A 253 -15.76 4.37 0.46
N ASP A 254 -16.95 4.84 0.12
CA ASP A 254 -17.28 6.25 -0.11
C ASP A 254 -18.25 6.86 0.90
N ASN A 255 -18.82 6.04 1.79
CA ASN A 255 -19.77 6.50 2.79
C ASN A 255 -19.62 5.71 4.11
N PRO A 256 -20.10 6.28 5.25
CA PRO A 256 -19.95 5.67 6.56
C PRO A 256 -20.53 4.24 6.69
N TYR A 257 -21.59 3.89 5.94
CA TYR A 257 -22.19 2.57 6.02
C TYR A 257 -21.37 1.51 5.29
N PHE A 258 -20.82 1.84 4.12
CA PHE A 258 -19.89 0.93 3.43
C PHE A 258 -18.61 0.74 4.27
N ILE A 259 -18.08 1.83 4.82
CA ILE A 259 -16.95 1.78 5.75
C ILE A 259 -17.26 0.92 6.98
N MET A 260 -18.45 1.10 7.57
CA MET A 260 -18.90 0.29 8.70
C MET A 260 -18.95 -1.20 8.35
N TRP A 261 -19.54 -1.55 7.20
CA TRP A 261 -19.57 -2.93 6.71
C TRP A 261 -18.17 -3.53 6.59
N THR A 262 -17.25 -2.84 5.91
CA THR A 262 -15.87 -3.28 5.69
C THR A 262 -15.13 -3.50 7.02
N LEU A 263 -15.24 -2.57 7.97
CA LEU A 263 -14.57 -2.66 9.26
C LEU A 263 -15.22 -3.71 10.19
N MET A 264 -16.55 -3.89 10.13
CA MET A 264 -17.24 -4.96 10.85
C MET A 264 -16.73 -6.34 10.40
N THR A 265 -16.61 -6.58 9.09
CA THR A 265 -16.03 -7.82 8.57
C THR A 265 -14.59 -8.01 9.02
N ALA A 266 -13.76 -6.96 8.99
CA ALA A 266 -12.39 -7.02 9.49
C ALA A 266 -12.30 -7.44 10.96
N ARG A 267 -13.26 -6.98 11.78
CA ARG A 267 -13.36 -7.33 13.21
C ARG A 267 -13.87 -8.75 13.44
N LEU A 268 -14.87 -9.19 12.67
CA LEU A 268 -15.43 -10.54 12.79
C LEU A 268 -14.36 -11.63 12.59
N PHE A 269 -13.41 -11.38 11.69
CA PHE A 269 -12.32 -12.31 11.38
C PHE A 269 -10.98 -11.97 12.06
N SER A 270 -10.96 -11.04 13.02
CA SER A 270 -9.75 -10.77 13.82
C SER A 270 -9.28 -12.04 14.53
N ARG A 271 -7.96 -12.16 14.74
CA ARG A 271 -7.36 -13.18 15.61
C ARG A 271 -7.73 -12.94 17.08
N LYS A 272 -7.42 -13.92 17.93
CA LYS A 272 -7.68 -13.85 19.38
C LYS A 272 -6.99 -12.67 20.07
N ASP A 273 -5.86 -12.23 19.54
CA ASP A 273 -5.13 -11.04 19.99
C ASP A 273 -5.75 -9.71 19.50
N GLY A 274 -6.86 -9.77 18.75
CA GLY A 274 -7.55 -8.61 18.21
C GLY A 274 -7.00 -8.12 16.87
N THR A 275 -5.93 -8.73 16.33
CA THR A 275 -5.33 -8.31 15.07
C THR A 275 -6.14 -8.74 13.85
N THR A 276 -6.17 -7.94 12.80
CA THR A 276 -6.75 -8.19 11.47
C THR A 276 -5.67 -8.14 10.38
N SER A 277 -5.95 -8.66 9.18
CA SER A 277 -5.07 -8.54 8.02
C SER A 277 -5.22 -7.21 7.27
N LEU A 278 -6.31 -6.46 7.49
CA LEU A 278 -6.45 -5.11 6.92
C LEU A 278 -5.49 -4.14 7.63
N VAL A 279 -4.38 -3.80 6.98
CA VAL A 279 -3.38 -2.85 7.51
C VAL A 279 -3.46 -1.47 6.87
N GLY A 280 -4.15 -1.39 5.73
CA GLY A 280 -4.27 -0.19 4.93
C GLY A 280 -5.65 -0.07 4.31
N PHE A 281 -6.26 1.10 4.41
CA PHE A 281 -7.62 1.30 3.97
C PHE A 281 -7.77 2.61 3.22
N ASN A 282 -7.87 2.51 1.90
CA ASN A 282 -8.27 3.65 1.09
C ASN A 282 -9.76 3.89 1.26
N LEU A 283 -10.08 5.11 1.69
CA LEU A 283 -11.40 5.67 1.48
C LEU A 283 -11.47 6.21 0.05
N SER A 284 -12.68 6.32 -0.50
CA SER A 284 -12.89 6.87 -1.85
C SER A 284 -12.36 8.30 -1.97
N ASN A 285 -11.95 8.70 -3.17
CA ASN A 285 -11.53 10.07 -3.46
C ASN A 285 -12.67 11.10 -3.27
N SER A 286 -13.92 10.65 -3.20
CA SER A 286 -15.12 11.46 -2.97
C SER A 286 -15.45 11.73 -1.50
N VAL A 287 -14.83 11.04 -0.55
CA VAL A 287 -15.11 11.29 0.89
C VAL A 287 -14.61 12.66 1.30
N ASN A 288 -15.22 13.26 2.32
CA ASN A 288 -14.75 14.50 2.96
C ASN A 288 -14.28 14.24 4.42
N ASN A 289 -13.75 15.27 5.09
CA ASN A 289 -13.27 15.14 6.48
C ASN A 289 -14.34 14.62 7.45
N GLU A 290 -15.62 14.98 7.28
CA GLU A 290 -16.70 14.48 8.14
C GLU A 290 -16.88 12.97 8.00
N THR A 291 -16.83 12.45 6.77
CA THR A 291 -16.86 11.01 6.53
C THR A 291 -15.66 10.31 7.18
N ILE A 292 -14.47 10.92 7.15
CA ILE A 292 -13.26 10.39 7.82
C ILE A 292 -13.43 10.37 9.34
N ARG A 293 -14.03 11.41 9.95
CA ARG A 293 -14.32 11.46 11.40
C ARG A 293 -15.29 10.34 11.81
N GLN A 294 -16.36 10.14 11.03
CA GLN A 294 -17.33 9.07 11.27
C GLN A 294 -16.70 7.69 11.11
N ALA A 295 -15.91 7.50 10.04
CA ALA A 295 -15.13 6.29 9.82
C ALA A 295 -14.19 6.00 11.00
N ASN A 296 -13.50 7.02 11.54
CA ASN A 296 -12.63 6.84 12.70
C ASN A 296 -13.41 6.44 13.95
N THR A 297 -14.59 7.04 14.17
CA THR A 297 -15.46 6.68 15.30
C THR A 297 -15.83 5.20 15.25
N ILE A 298 -16.22 4.69 14.08
CA ILE A 298 -16.51 3.27 13.86
C ILE A 298 -15.25 2.42 14.07
N ARG A 299 -14.14 2.79 13.43
CA ARG A 299 -12.83 2.11 13.54
C ARG A 299 -12.39 1.96 14.99
N LYS A 300 -12.57 3.01 15.80
CA LYS A 300 -12.23 3.04 17.23
C LYS A 300 -13.15 2.14 18.06
N GLN A 301 -14.46 2.18 17.84
CA GLN A 301 -15.42 1.33 18.55
C GLN A 301 -15.20 -0.17 18.27
N LEU A 302 -14.69 -0.50 17.08
CA LEU A 302 -14.31 -1.88 16.72
C LEU A 302 -12.91 -2.28 17.21
N GLY A 303 -12.15 -1.37 17.83
CA GLY A 303 -10.80 -1.62 18.35
C GLY A 303 -9.73 -1.72 17.25
N LEU A 304 -9.97 -1.13 16.07
CA LEU A 304 -9.11 -1.26 14.89
C LEU A 304 -8.19 -0.04 14.65
N GLU A 305 -8.30 1.01 15.45
CA GLU A 305 -7.64 2.32 15.26
C GLU A 305 -6.12 2.23 15.08
N LYS A 306 -5.47 1.34 15.83
CA LYS A 306 -4.00 1.16 15.76
C LYS A 306 -3.52 0.39 14.53
N GLN A 307 -4.35 -0.50 14.00
CA GLN A 307 -3.93 -1.44 12.96
C GLN A 307 -4.38 -1.02 11.56
N VAL A 308 -5.61 -0.57 11.41
CA VAL A 308 -6.16 -0.14 10.12
C VAL A 308 -5.78 1.31 9.88
N ARG A 309 -4.78 1.54 9.04
CA ARG A 309 -4.38 2.89 8.62
C ARG A 309 -5.36 3.43 7.58
N PHE A 310 -5.82 4.66 7.76
CA PHE A 310 -6.53 5.35 6.68
C PHE A 310 -5.50 5.90 5.71
N GLU A 311 -5.57 5.51 4.45
CA GLU A 311 -4.61 5.91 3.43
C GLU A 311 -5.31 6.92 2.51
N HIS A 312 -5.08 8.20 2.81
CA HIS A 312 -5.81 9.34 2.28
C HIS A 312 -5.05 9.93 1.09
N HIS A 313 -5.65 9.95 -0.10
CA HIS A 313 -5.02 10.59 -1.26
C HIS A 313 -5.01 12.11 -1.08
N ILE A 314 -3.82 12.67 -1.15
CA ILE A 314 -3.57 14.12 -1.04
C ILE A 314 -3.51 14.71 -2.43
N THR A 315 -2.69 14.12 -3.28
CA THR A 315 -2.65 14.35 -4.71
C THR A 315 -2.94 13.06 -5.44
N GLU A 316 -3.55 13.19 -6.61
CA GLU A 316 -3.96 12.08 -7.43
C GLU A 316 -3.45 12.27 -8.86
N THR A 317 -3.33 11.18 -9.61
CA THR A 317 -2.95 11.22 -11.01
C THR A 317 -3.75 12.25 -11.79
N TYR A 318 -3.10 12.94 -12.72
CA TYR A 318 -3.71 14.04 -13.44
C TYR A 318 -4.90 13.58 -14.31
N GLN A 319 -4.84 12.35 -14.82
CA GLN A 319 -5.84 11.78 -15.71
C GLN A 319 -6.63 10.60 -15.10
N ALA A 320 -7.85 10.41 -15.62
CA ALA A 320 -8.72 9.24 -15.52
C ALA A 320 -9.50 8.95 -14.21
N ILE A 321 -9.00 9.26 -13.01
CA ILE A 321 -9.70 8.85 -11.75
C ILE A 321 -10.35 9.98 -10.95
N VAL A 322 -9.92 11.24 -11.12
CA VAL A 322 -10.49 12.40 -10.42
C VAL A 322 -10.61 13.61 -11.33
N ASN A 323 -11.43 14.57 -10.91
CA ASN A 323 -11.41 15.92 -11.48
C ASN A 323 -10.22 16.70 -10.90
N GLN A 324 -9.52 17.44 -11.77
CA GLN A 324 -8.43 18.33 -11.38
C GLN A 324 -8.95 19.78 -11.20
N PRO A 325 -8.30 20.61 -10.36
CA PRO A 325 -7.16 20.29 -9.50
C PRO A 325 -7.56 19.42 -8.30
N TYR A 326 -6.82 18.34 -8.04
CA TYR A 326 -6.99 17.48 -6.88
C TYR A 326 -5.81 17.62 -5.93
N ASN A 327 -5.95 18.50 -4.93
CA ASN A 327 -4.99 18.66 -3.84
C ASN A 327 -5.74 18.83 -2.52
N ARG A 328 -5.62 17.85 -1.62
CA ARG A 328 -6.35 17.77 -0.34
C ARG A 328 -5.48 18.03 0.88
N ARG A 329 -4.36 18.73 0.68
CA ARG A 329 -3.37 18.99 1.75
C ARG A 329 -3.96 19.78 2.92
N ASP A 330 -4.79 20.79 2.64
CA ASP A 330 -5.44 21.57 3.70
C ASP A 330 -6.45 20.73 4.49
N GLU A 331 -7.19 19.86 3.80
CA GLU A 331 -8.11 18.91 4.45
C GLU A 331 -7.35 17.94 5.37
N LEU A 332 -6.19 17.45 4.91
CA LEU A 332 -5.31 16.60 5.72
C LEU A 332 -4.83 17.32 6.98
N ILE A 333 -4.37 18.57 6.87
CA ILE A 333 -3.87 19.35 8.01
C ILE A 333 -4.95 19.56 9.07
N ASP A 334 -6.20 19.76 8.65
CA ASP A 334 -7.35 19.81 9.54
C ASP A 334 -7.58 18.47 10.26
N ILE A 335 -7.77 17.39 9.49
CA ILE A 335 -8.21 16.10 10.05
C ILE A 335 -7.11 15.38 10.83
N ALA A 336 -5.84 15.59 10.52
CA ALA A 336 -4.71 14.96 11.20
C ALA A 336 -4.54 15.42 12.66
N LYS A 337 -5.17 16.53 13.06
CA LYS A 337 -5.21 16.97 14.47
C LYS A 337 -6.11 16.09 15.33
N GLU A 338 -7.09 15.42 14.72
CA GLU A 338 -8.15 14.70 15.42
C GLU A 338 -8.10 13.19 15.18
N VAL A 339 -7.73 12.76 13.97
CA VAL A 339 -7.80 11.36 13.55
C VAL A 339 -6.39 10.76 13.48
N PRO A 340 -6.06 9.78 14.35
CA PRO A 340 -4.76 9.13 14.36
C PRO A 340 -4.59 8.16 13.18
N ASN A 341 -3.35 7.70 12.97
CA ASN A 341 -3.03 6.61 12.07
C ASN A 341 -3.55 6.84 10.63
N ILE A 342 -3.24 8.02 10.11
CA ILE A 342 -3.47 8.44 8.71
C ILE A 342 -2.14 8.35 7.94
N SER A 343 -2.24 7.96 6.68
CA SER A 343 -1.20 8.10 5.66
C SER A 343 -1.58 9.20 4.69
N ALA A 344 -0.65 10.11 4.41
CA ALA A 344 -0.73 11.09 3.35
C ALA A 344 -0.17 10.46 2.06
N LYS A 345 -1.07 9.98 1.21
CA LYS A 345 -0.73 9.23 0.01
C LYS A 345 -0.70 10.13 -1.22
N HIS A 346 0.38 10.04 -1.98
CA HIS A 346 0.58 10.80 -3.22
C HIS A 346 0.57 9.83 -4.40
N GLU A 347 -0.51 9.86 -5.16
CA GLU A 347 -0.70 9.03 -6.36
C GLU A 347 -0.29 9.80 -7.63
N GLY A 348 -0.37 11.14 -7.61
CA GLY A 348 0.12 12.06 -8.65
C GLY A 348 0.97 13.22 -8.10
N GLY A 349 1.43 14.09 -9.00
CA GLY A 349 2.25 15.26 -8.67
C GLY A 349 1.43 16.47 -8.18
N GLU A 350 2.05 17.64 -8.08
CA GLU A 350 1.29 18.88 -7.90
C GLU A 350 0.51 19.21 -9.18
N PRO A 351 -0.80 19.50 -9.11
CA PRO A 351 -1.64 19.75 -10.30
C PRO A 351 -1.09 20.81 -11.25
N GLU A 352 -0.50 21.89 -10.73
CA GLU A 352 0.06 23.00 -11.50
C GLU A 352 1.37 22.67 -12.23
N ILE A 353 2.04 21.57 -11.84
CA ILE A 353 3.19 21.00 -12.53
C ILE A 353 2.69 20.00 -13.57
N GLU A 354 1.80 19.10 -13.17
CA GLU A 354 1.28 18.03 -14.03
C GLU A 354 0.53 18.59 -15.25
N GLU A 355 -0.24 19.67 -15.11
CA GLU A 355 -0.91 20.35 -16.22
C GLU A 355 0.05 20.77 -17.35
N LYS A 356 1.32 21.01 -17.01
CA LYS A 356 2.36 21.48 -17.95
C LYS A 356 3.29 20.36 -18.41
N ARG A 357 3.11 19.13 -17.91
CA ARG A 357 3.89 17.97 -18.36
C ARG A 357 3.48 17.63 -19.79
N GLU A 358 4.47 17.30 -20.62
CA GLU A 358 4.20 16.72 -21.94
C GLU A 358 3.47 15.38 -21.80
N HIS A 359 3.81 14.61 -20.77
CA HIS A 359 3.19 13.34 -20.41
C HIS A 359 2.70 13.37 -18.96
N PRO A 360 1.53 13.96 -18.68
CA PRO A 360 0.97 14.03 -17.33
C PRO A 360 0.64 12.65 -16.80
N SER A 361 0.67 12.45 -15.47
CA SER A 361 0.40 11.13 -14.90
C SER A 361 -1.03 10.63 -15.18
N ASN A 362 -1.14 9.33 -15.46
CA ASN A 362 -2.41 8.67 -15.72
C ASN A 362 -2.44 7.32 -14.99
N ILE A 363 -3.46 7.11 -14.15
CA ILE A 363 -3.56 5.87 -13.36
C ILE A 363 -3.68 4.60 -14.21
N LEU A 364 -4.16 4.72 -15.46
CA LEU A 364 -4.30 3.58 -16.37
C LEU A 364 -2.94 3.05 -16.85
N GLU A 365 -1.87 3.84 -16.72
CA GLU A 365 -0.52 3.44 -17.12
C GLU A 365 0.12 2.44 -16.14
N TYR A 366 -0.49 2.26 -14.97
CA TYR A 366 -0.07 1.24 -14.01
C TYR A 366 -0.32 -0.18 -14.49
N PHE A 367 -1.12 -0.34 -15.54
CA PHE A 367 -1.43 -1.62 -16.16
C PHE A 367 -0.53 -1.93 -17.36
N LEU A 368 0.34 -1.00 -17.77
CA LEU A 368 1.30 -1.25 -18.85
C LEU A 368 2.38 -2.23 -18.39
N THR A 369 2.70 -3.17 -19.27
CA THR A 369 3.86 -4.04 -19.13
C THR A 369 5.16 -3.25 -19.33
N LYS A 370 6.29 -3.76 -18.81
CA LYS A 370 7.61 -3.14 -19.06
C LYS A 370 7.90 -3.06 -20.56
N LYS A 371 7.49 -4.09 -21.31
CA LYS A 371 7.65 -4.14 -22.77
C LYS A 371 6.94 -2.97 -23.46
N GLU A 372 5.66 -2.76 -23.16
CA GLU A 372 4.88 -1.65 -23.73
C GLU A 372 5.48 -0.30 -23.35
N ILE A 373 5.92 -0.13 -22.10
CA ILE A 373 6.60 1.11 -21.64
C ILE A 373 7.84 1.39 -22.50
N LEU A 374 8.67 0.38 -22.78
CA LEU A 374 9.88 0.53 -23.58
C LEU A 374 9.59 0.77 -25.06
N GLU A 375 8.64 0.03 -25.64
CA GLU A 375 8.26 0.17 -27.06
C GLU A 375 7.66 1.54 -27.37
N ASN A 376 6.95 2.14 -26.40
CA ASN A 376 6.39 3.49 -26.53
C ASN A 376 7.32 4.60 -26.02
N GLY A 377 8.55 4.28 -25.57
CA GLY A 377 9.50 5.29 -25.07
C GLY A 377 9.07 6.00 -23.79
N LEU A 378 8.21 5.40 -22.97
CA LEU A 378 7.57 6.05 -21.81
C LEU A 378 8.40 5.99 -20.53
N MET A 379 9.49 5.21 -20.47
CA MET A 379 10.23 4.94 -19.24
C MET A 379 10.68 6.22 -18.51
N GLU A 380 11.20 7.20 -19.24
CA GLU A 380 11.66 8.47 -18.67
C GLU A 380 10.49 9.32 -18.16
N ALA A 381 9.43 9.45 -18.95
CA ALA A 381 8.23 10.19 -18.57
C ALA A 381 7.58 9.62 -17.29
N LEU A 382 7.43 8.29 -17.21
CA LEU A 382 6.86 7.64 -16.04
C LEU A 382 7.76 7.77 -14.80
N GLN A 383 9.08 7.73 -14.97
CA GLN A 383 10.01 8.00 -13.88
C GLN A 383 9.88 9.44 -13.37
N ILE A 384 9.75 10.41 -14.27
CA ILE A 384 9.51 11.81 -13.91
C ILE A 384 8.20 11.95 -13.12
N ASN A 385 7.12 11.33 -13.59
CA ASN A 385 5.83 11.33 -12.90
C ASN A 385 5.93 10.73 -11.50
N TYR A 386 6.73 9.67 -11.33
CA TYR A 386 7.03 9.10 -10.01
C TYR A 386 7.81 10.08 -9.10
N LEU A 387 8.80 10.79 -9.64
CA LEU A 387 9.60 11.76 -8.88
C LEU A 387 8.80 13.03 -8.52
N ASP A 388 7.78 13.39 -9.30
CA ASP A 388 6.85 14.47 -8.97
C ASP A 388 6.01 14.16 -7.73
N LYS A 389 5.64 12.89 -7.53
CA LYS A 389 4.97 12.44 -6.30
C LYS A 389 5.86 12.64 -5.08
N GLN A 390 7.17 12.40 -5.22
CA GLN A 390 8.14 12.67 -4.16
C GLN A 390 8.19 14.17 -3.82
N HIS A 391 8.13 15.05 -4.84
CA HIS A 391 8.07 16.49 -4.60
C HIS A 391 6.79 16.89 -3.85
N SER A 392 5.62 16.40 -4.28
CA SER A 392 4.35 16.64 -3.60
C SER A 392 4.35 16.13 -2.15
N CYS A 393 4.93 14.94 -1.93
CA CYS A 393 5.10 14.36 -0.61
C CYS A 393 5.95 15.23 0.33
N ASP A 394 7.03 15.83 -0.18
CA ASP A 394 7.85 16.79 0.57
C ASP A 394 7.05 18.04 0.95
N LEU A 395 6.27 18.60 0.02
CA LEU A 395 5.42 19.76 0.28
C LEU A 395 4.37 19.47 1.37
N THR A 396 3.76 18.28 1.32
CA THR A 396 2.83 17.83 2.36
C THR A 396 3.52 17.68 3.72
N ALA A 397 4.72 17.08 3.76
CA ALA A 397 5.50 16.97 4.99
C ALA A 397 5.83 18.35 5.59
N ARG A 398 6.21 19.32 4.74
CA ARG A 398 6.47 20.70 5.17
C ARG A 398 5.22 21.34 5.77
N ALA A 399 4.07 21.19 5.12
CA ALA A 399 2.83 21.82 5.56
C ALA A 399 2.33 21.25 6.90
N LEU A 400 2.47 19.94 7.11
CA LEU A 400 2.18 19.28 8.39
C LEU A 400 3.09 19.79 9.51
N ILE A 401 4.41 19.83 9.28
CA ILE A 401 5.37 20.32 10.28
C ILE A 401 5.12 21.79 10.62
N LYS A 402 4.85 22.64 9.63
CA LYS A 402 4.44 24.05 9.85
C LYS A 402 3.19 24.17 10.70
N SER A 403 2.31 23.19 10.62
CA SER A 403 1.06 23.13 11.40
C SER A 403 1.22 22.44 12.77
N GLY A 404 2.45 22.09 13.16
CA GLY A 404 2.75 21.44 14.44
C GLY A 404 2.46 19.94 14.47
N ILE A 405 2.30 19.29 13.32
CA ILE A 405 1.96 17.85 13.20
C ILE A 405 3.20 17.08 12.76
N ALA A 406 3.57 16.03 13.51
CA ALA A 406 4.71 15.18 13.15
C ALA A 406 4.42 14.32 11.92
N VAL A 407 5.49 13.84 11.29
CA VAL A 407 5.44 12.94 10.13
C VAL A 407 6.24 11.67 10.37
N ILE A 408 5.81 10.56 9.76
CA ILE A 408 6.51 9.29 9.77
C ILE A 408 7.13 9.08 8.37
N ALA A 409 8.45 9.25 8.31
CA ALA A 409 9.30 9.02 7.14
C ALA A 409 10.00 7.64 7.21
N ALA A 410 10.86 7.34 6.25
CA ALA A 410 11.72 6.16 6.27
C ALA A 410 12.66 6.18 7.51
N LYS A 411 12.29 5.44 8.56
CA LYS A 411 12.84 5.60 9.92
C LYS A 411 14.32 5.28 10.08
N ASN A 412 14.93 4.55 9.14
CA ASN A 412 16.36 4.26 9.20
C ASN A 412 17.19 5.35 8.50
N LEU A 413 16.56 6.30 7.81
CA LEU A 413 17.24 7.36 7.06
C LEU A 413 17.22 8.72 7.77
N HIS A 414 16.18 9.04 8.56
CA HIS A 414 15.88 10.39 9.06
C HIS A 414 15.88 10.52 10.58
#